data_AF-A0A0Q4DYT9-F1
#
_entry.id   AF-A0A0Q4DYT9-F1
#
_cell.length_a   1.000
_cell.length_b   1.000
_cell.length_c   1.000
_cell.angle_alpha   90.00
_cell.angle_beta   90.00
_cell.angle_gamma   90.00
#
_symmetry.space_group_name_H-M   'P 1'
#
loop_
_entity.id
_entity.type
_entity.pdbx_description
1 polymer ?
#
loop_
_entity_poly.entity_id
_entity_poly.type
_entity_poly.pdbx_seq_one_letter_code
_entity_poly.pdbx_strand_id
1 'polypeptide(L)'
;MAWSTPFVAERDAAISRGTAIATKAGLRLELFSIPGRDQSEYQLRDALRDAEATQQRWADRLDLKQGETIYAAKRRAFDEATRTAADRDRIAGRRPADPTDLDALRRTDLLERWPSIDAAINALKARRVLVRPVDKHDGPEQERWHVPDQRLAPIDEWQLRELADEVCG
;
A
#
# COMPACT_ATOMS: atom_id res chain seq x y z
N MET A 1 39.92 21.05 6.07
CA MET A 1 38.92 20.32 5.25
C MET A 1 38.67 18.99 5.93
N ALA A 2 37.49 18.78 6.52
CA ALA A 2 37.11 17.51 7.13
C ALA A 2 35.83 17.04 6.43
N TRP A 3 35.97 16.09 5.49
CA TRP A 3 34.83 15.45 4.82
C TRP A 3 34.42 14.23 5.65
N SER A 4 33.13 14.19 5.99
CA SER A 4 32.49 13.24 6.90
C SER A 4 32.52 11.80 6.37
N THR A 5 33.30 10.94 7.01
CA THR A 5 33.43 9.49 6.76
C THR A 5 32.52 8.53 7.57
N PRO A 6 31.74 8.89 8.62
CA PRO A 6 31.16 7.88 9.50
C PRO A 6 29.94 7.11 8.93
N PHE A 7 29.30 7.57 7.84
CA PHE A 7 28.04 6.99 7.37
C PHE A 7 28.15 5.94 6.26
N VAL A 8 29.34 5.70 5.70
CA VAL A 8 29.49 4.79 4.56
C VAL A 8 29.19 3.34 4.97
N ALA A 9 29.80 2.87 6.07
CA ALA A 9 29.59 1.51 6.56
C ALA A 9 28.14 1.24 6.98
N GLU A 10 27.48 2.23 7.61
CA GLU A 10 26.09 2.10 8.05
C GLU A 10 25.11 2.11 6.86
N ARG A 11 25.38 2.94 5.85
CA ARG A 11 24.64 2.95 4.59
C ARG A 11 24.77 1.61 3.86
N ASP A 12 25.98 1.07 3.75
CA ASP A 12 26.22 -0.17 3.02
C ASP A 12 25.57 -1.36 3.76
N ALA A 13 25.57 -1.36 5.09
CA ALA A 13 24.83 -2.33 5.89
C ALA A 13 23.30 -2.21 5.72
N ALA A 14 22.77 -0.99 5.59
CA ALA A 14 21.34 -0.77 5.32
C ALA A 14 20.94 -1.27 3.93
N ILE A 15 21.76 -1.02 2.90
CA ILE A 15 21.55 -1.52 1.53
C ILE A 15 21.59 -3.05 1.49
N SER A 16 22.56 -3.67 2.18
CA SER A 16 22.68 -5.13 2.28
C SER A 16 21.45 -5.77 2.96
N ARG A 17 20.96 -5.18 4.06
CA ARG A 17 19.75 -5.67 4.73
C ARG A 17 18.50 -5.50 3.87
N GLY A 18 18.35 -4.35 3.22
CA GLY A 18 17.21 -4.08 2.34
C GLY A 18 17.16 -5.02 1.13
N THR A 19 18.30 -5.29 0.50
CA THR A 19 18.38 -6.26 -0.60
C THR A 19 18.07 -7.68 -0.15
N ALA A 20 18.59 -8.13 1.00
CA ALA A 20 18.30 -9.45 1.53
C ALA A 20 16.80 -9.66 1.82
N ILE A 21 16.12 -8.66 2.41
CA ILE A 21 14.69 -8.69 2.67
C ILE A 21 13.90 -8.75 1.36
N ALA A 22 14.24 -7.91 0.39
CA ALA A 22 13.56 -7.86 -0.89
C ALA A 22 13.76 -9.13 -1.73
N THR A 23 14.95 -9.74 -1.70
CA THR A 23 15.18 -11.08 -2.30
C THR A 23 14.32 -12.14 -1.63
N LYS A 24 14.24 -12.13 -0.28
CA LYS A 24 13.41 -13.08 0.47
C LYS A 24 11.91 -12.93 0.16
N ALA A 25 11.46 -11.71 -0.13
CA ALA A 25 10.10 -11.42 -0.57
C ALA A 25 9.83 -11.75 -2.05
N GLY A 26 10.83 -12.27 -2.79
CA GLY A 26 10.70 -12.60 -4.21
C GLY A 26 10.67 -11.36 -5.13
N LEU A 27 11.12 -10.20 -4.64
CA LEU A 27 11.19 -8.99 -5.46
C LEU A 27 12.36 -9.10 -6.46
N ARG A 28 12.08 -8.69 -7.71
CA ARG A 28 13.05 -8.65 -8.81
C ARG A 28 13.95 -7.44 -8.67
N LEU A 29 15.09 -7.63 -8.01
CA LEU A 29 16.03 -6.57 -7.69
C LEU A 29 16.74 -5.98 -8.94
N GLU A 30 16.69 -6.70 -10.06
CA GLU A 30 17.20 -6.24 -11.35
C GLU A 30 16.41 -5.05 -11.89
N LEU A 31 15.19 -4.83 -11.41
CA LEU A 31 14.34 -3.69 -11.81
C LEU A 31 14.62 -2.42 -10.99
N PHE A 32 15.45 -2.49 -9.94
CA PHE A 32 15.71 -1.38 -9.02
C PHE A 32 17.16 -0.92 -9.09
N SER A 33 17.39 0.37 -9.31
CA SER A 33 18.73 0.95 -9.28
C SER A 33 19.29 0.92 -7.84
N ILE A 34 20.18 -0.06 -7.57
CA ILE A 34 20.77 -0.29 -6.25
C ILE A 34 22.25 0.11 -6.29
N PRO A 35 22.69 1.05 -5.44
CA PRO A 35 24.10 1.45 -5.38
C PRO A 35 25.04 0.27 -5.10
N GLY A 36 26.12 0.14 -5.87
CA GLY A 36 27.12 -0.92 -5.70
C GLY A 36 26.75 -2.28 -6.31
N ARG A 37 25.62 -2.36 -7.02
CA ARG A 37 25.20 -3.56 -7.75
C ARG A 37 25.26 -3.28 -9.25
N ASP A 38 26.19 -3.93 -9.94
CA ASP A 38 26.24 -3.87 -11.39
C ASP A 38 25.04 -4.63 -11.96
N GLN A 39 24.07 -3.88 -12.48
CA GLN A 39 23.04 -4.44 -13.33
C GLN A 39 23.65 -4.67 -14.70
N SER A 40 23.89 -5.93 -15.07
CA SER A 40 24.18 -6.21 -16.47
C SER A 40 22.94 -5.84 -17.29
N GLU A 41 23.14 -5.12 -18.40
CA GLU A 41 22.06 -4.67 -19.28
C GLU A 41 21.17 -5.85 -19.76
N TYR A 42 21.77 -7.04 -19.87
CA TYR A 42 21.09 -8.29 -20.17
C TYR A 42 20.08 -8.71 -19.08
N GLN A 43 20.49 -8.67 -17.80
CA GLN A 43 19.61 -9.00 -16.66
C GLN A 43 18.45 -8.02 -16.52
N LEU A 44 18.66 -6.73 -16.80
CA LEU A 44 17.60 -5.73 -16.80
C LEU A 44 16.58 -5.99 -17.93
N ARG A 45 17.06 -6.27 -19.15
CA ARG A 45 16.17 -6.56 -20.30
C ARG A 45 15.32 -7.80 -20.08
N ASP A 46 15.89 -8.87 -19.54
CA ASP A 46 15.13 -10.09 -19.25
C ASP A 46 14.15 -9.87 -18.09
N ALA A 47 14.53 -9.11 -17.07
CA ALA A 47 13.61 -8.76 -15.98
C ALA A 47 12.44 -7.91 -16.45
N LEU A 48 12.67 -6.96 -17.37
CA LEU A 48 11.62 -6.15 -17.99
C LEU A 48 10.68 -6.99 -18.87
N ARG A 49 11.23 -7.88 -19.70
CA ARG A 49 10.43 -8.79 -20.55
C ARG A 49 9.51 -9.68 -19.71
N ASP A 50 10.04 -10.24 -18.62
CA ASP A 50 9.25 -11.06 -17.71
C ASP A 50 8.19 -10.25 -16.94
N ALA A 51 8.48 -9.00 -16.60
CA ALA A 51 7.53 -8.10 -15.95
C ALA A 51 6.38 -7.77 -16.90
N GLU A 52 6.68 -7.46 -18.16
CA GLU A 52 5.70 -7.24 -19.22
C GLU A 52 4.86 -8.49 -19.47
N ALA A 53 5.48 -9.68 -19.60
CA ALA A 53 4.76 -10.94 -19.73
C ALA A 53 3.87 -11.25 -18.52
N THR A 54 4.27 -10.83 -17.33
CA THR A 54 3.45 -10.96 -16.12
C THR A 54 2.28 -9.98 -16.16
N GLN A 55 2.51 -8.72 -16.50
CA GLN A 55 1.46 -7.72 -16.67
C GLN A 55 0.43 -8.16 -17.73
N GLN A 56 0.88 -8.69 -18.87
CA GLN A 56 0.01 -9.19 -19.92
C GLN A 56 -0.87 -10.35 -19.43
N ARG A 57 -0.30 -11.33 -18.73
CA ARG A 57 -1.08 -12.43 -18.14
C ARG A 57 -2.14 -11.94 -17.15
N TRP A 58 -1.84 -10.91 -16.37
CA TRP A 58 -2.80 -10.29 -15.47
C TRP A 58 -3.87 -9.51 -16.23
N ALA A 59 -3.50 -8.81 -17.30
CA ALA A 59 -4.44 -8.10 -18.16
C ALA A 59 -5.43 -9.05 -18.84
N ASP A 60 -4.93 -10.15 -19.40
CA ASP A 60 -5.75 -11.19 -20.04
C ASP A 60 -6.69 -11.85 -19.01
N ARG A 61 -6.21 -12.12 -17.79
CA ARG A 61 -7.00 -12.76 -16.74
C ARG A 61 -8.10 -11.85 -16.15
N LEU A 62 -7.86 -10.55 -16.12
CA LEU A 62 -8.77 -9.57 -15.50
C LEU A 62 -9.74 -8.92 -16.51
N ASP A 63 -9.63 -9.26 -17.80
CA ASP A 63 -10.34 -8.59 -18.89
C ASP A 63 -10.18 -7.07 -18.79
N LEU A 64 -8.93 -6.61 -18.88
CA LEU A 64 -8.59 -5.21 -18.67
C LEU A 64 -9.33 -4.32 -19.69
N LYS A 65 -10.16 -3.39 -19.20
CA LYS A 65 -10.82 -2.43 -20.09
C LYS A 65 -9.83 -1.37 -20.59
N GLN A 66 -10.12 -0.81 -21.75
CA GLN A 66 -9.25 0.21 -22.35
C GLN A 66 -9.15 1.44 -21.42
N GLY A 67 -7.93 1.79 -21.02
CA GLY A 67 -7.65 2.86 -20.05
C GLY A 67 -7.82 2.48 -18.57
N GLU A 68 -8.20 1.23 -18.26
CA GLU A 68 -8.30 0.70 -16.90
C GLU A 68 -6.90 0.28 -16.40
N THR A 69 -6.56 0.64 -15.17
CA THR A 69 -5.33 0.16 -14.54
C THR A 69 -5.52 -1.26 -14.01
N ILE A 70 -4.43 -2.04 -13.88
CA ILE A 70 -4.49 -3.38 -13.26
C ILE A 70 -5.14 -3.35 -11.87
N TYR A 71 -4.90 -2.28 -11.10
CA TYR A 71 -5.54 -2.09 -9.80
C TYR A 71 -7.06 -1.94 -9.92
N ALA A 72 -7.54 -1.08 -10.82
CA ALA A 72 -8.97 -0.88 -11.04
C ALA A 72 -9.65 -2.19 -11.51
N ALA A 73 -9.00 -2.95 -12.39
CA ALA A 73 -9.50 -4.24 -12.84
C ALA A 73 -9.55 -5.29 -11.71
N LYS A 74 -8.54 -5.34 -10.84
CA LYS A 74 -8.55 -6.19 -9.63
C LYS A 74 -9.67 -5.82 -8.66
N ARG A 75 -9.89 -4.52 -8.44
CA ARG A 75 -10.95 -4.03 -7.56
C ARG A 75 -12.33 -4.40 -8.10
N ARG A 76 -12.57 -4.20 -9.40
CA ARG A 76 -13.79 -4.64 -10.07
C ARG A 76 -14.02 -6.15 -9.92
N ALA A 77 -13.00 -6.97 -10.19
CA ALA A 77 -13.10 -8.42 -10.07
C ALA A 77 -13.42 -8.85 -8.62
N PHE A 78 -12.83 -8.17 -7.63
CA PHE A 78 -13.13 -8.40 -6.21
C PHE A 78 -14.57 -8.01 -5.86
N ASP A 79 -15.04 -6.83 -6.28
CA ASP A 79 -16.40 -6.36 -6.03
C ASP A 79 -17.45 -7.29 -6.68
N GLU A 80 -17.16 -7.78 -7.89
CA GLU A 80 -18.00 -8.74 -8.59
C GLU A 80 -18.04 -10.11 -7.90
N ALA A 81 -16.90 -10.62 -7.45
CA ALA A 81 -16.83 -11.85 -6.67
C ALA A 81 -17.58 -11.72 -5.34
N THR A 82 -17.44 -10.58 -4.66
CA THR A 82 -18.13 -10.27 -3.41
C THR A 82 -19.64 -10.19 -3.61
N ARG A 83 -20.09 -9.51 -4.67
CA ARG A 83 -21.52 -9.44 -5.03
C ARG A 83 -22.08 -10.83 -5.36
N THR A 84 -21.36 -11.62 -6.15
CA THR A 84 -21.77 -12.98 -6.51
C THR A 84 -21.85 -13.89 -5.28
N ALA A 85 -20.93 -13.74 -4.33
CA ALA A 85 -20.96 -14.46 -3.05
C ALA A 85 -22.18 -14.03 -2.22
N ALA A 86 -22.43 -12.73 -2.09
CA ALA A 86 -23.61 -12.20 -1.39
C ALA A 86 -24.93 -12.66 -2.02
N ASP A 87 -25.01 -12.72 -3.35
CA ASP A 87 -26.19 -13.22 -4.06
C ASP A 87 -26.38 -14.74 -3.84
N ARG A 88 -25.30 -15.53 -3.85
CA ARG A 88 -25.35 -16.96 -3.51
C ARG A 88 -25.81 -17.20 -2.08
N ASP A 89 -25.35 -16.41 -1.12
CA ASP A 89 -25.79 -16.53 0.26
C ASP A 89 -27.25 -16.12 0.44
N ARG A 90 -27.70 -15.08 -0.26
CA ARG A 90 -29.12 -14.69 -0.33
C ARG A 90 -29.99 -15.83 -0.88
N ILE A 91 -29.56 -16.47 -1.97
CA ILE A 91 -30.27 -17.62 -2.59
C ILE A 91 -30.26 -18.83 -1.64
N ALA A 92 -29.17 -19.06 -0.91
CA ALA A 92 -29.03 -20.15 0.06
C ALA A 92 -29.80 -19.91 1.37
N GLY A 93 -30.53 -18.79 1.50
CA GLY A 93 -31.27 -18.44 2.72
C GLY A 93 -30.37 -18.11 3.91
N ARG A 94 -29.06 -17.92 3.68
CA ARG A 94 -28.13 -17.41 4.68
C ARG A 94 -28.32 -15.90 4.76
N ARG A 95 -28.52 -15.38 5.97
CA ARG A 95 -28.70 -13.95 6.21
C ARG A 95 -27.49 -13.22 5.60
N PRO A 96 -27.67 -12.20 4.73
CA PRO A 96 -26.54 -11.41 4.28
C PRO A 96 -25.87 -10.85 5.54
N ALA A 97 -24.55 -11.03 5.66
CA ALA A 97 -23.80 -10.35 6.70
C ALA A 97 -24.18 -8.87 6.62
N ASP A 98 -24.68 -8.33 7.72
CA ASP A 98 -25.11 -6.95 7.79
C ASP A 98 -23.92 -6.09 7.35
N PRO A 99 -24.05 -5.16 6.37
CA PRO A 99 -22.94 -4.28 6.00
C PRO A 99 -22.36 -3.53 7.22
N THR A 100 -23.16 -3.36 8.28
CA THR A 100 -22.71 -2.87 9.59
C THR A 100 -21.60 -3.71 10.23
N ASP A 101 -21.55 -5.01 9.92
CA ASP A 101 -20.58 -5.96 10.46
C ASP A 101 -19.24 -5.89 9.73
N LEU A 102 -19.22 -5.61 8.41
CA LEU A 102 -17.97 -5.48 7.65
C LEU A 102 -17.16 -4.23 8.03
N ASP A 103 -17.83 -3.08 8.19
CA ASP A 103 -17.18 -1.86 8.66
C ASP A 103 -16.68 -2.01 10.11
N ALA A 104 -17.45 -2.69 10.97
CA ALA A 104 -17.05 -2.98 12.34
C ALA A 104 -15.83 -3.93 12.39
N LEU A 105 -15.83 -4.99 11.55
CA LEU A 105 -14.69 -5.90 11.40
C LEU A 105 -13.47 -5.15 10.87
N ARG A 106 -13.63 -4.30 9.85
CA ARG A 106 -12.52 -3.52 9.29
C ARG A 106 -11.94 -2.55 10.31
N ARG A 107 -12.78 -1.87 11.10
CA ARG A 107 -12.31 -1.01 12.20
C ARG A 107 -11.59 -1.79 13.28
N THR A 108 -12.07 -2.99 13.59
CA THR A 108 -11.40 -3.89 14.56
C THR A 108 -10.01 -4.28 14.05
N ASP A 109 -9.90 -4.72 12.80
CA ASP A 109 -8.63 -5.02 12.13
C ASP A 109 -7.65 -3.83 12.16
N LEU A 110 -8.15 -2.63 11.88
CA LEU A 110 -7.34 -1.41 11.88
C LEU A 110 -6.87 -1.04 13.28
N LEU A 111 -7.68 -1.29 14.32
CA LEU A 111 -7.30 -1.09 15.72
C LEU A 111 -6.25 -2.10 16.18
N GLU A 112 -6.31 -3.34 15.71
CA GLU A 112 -5.28 -4.34 16.05
C GLU A 112 -3.92 -3.99 15.44
N ARG A 113 -3.89 -3.53 14.18
CA ARG A 113 -2.65 -3.17 13.47
C ARG A 113 -2.10 -1.82 13.91
N TRP A 114 -3.00 -0.86 14.07
CA TRP A 114 -2.69 0.50 14.52
C TRP A 114 -3.47 0.69 15.82
N PRO A 115 -2.87 0.49 17.00
CA PRO A 115 -3.61 0.65 18.25
C PRO A 115 -3.86 2.11 18.62
N SER A 116 -3.02 3.03 18.14
CA SER A 116 -3.13 4.48 18.40
C SER A 116 -2.96 5.31 17.13
N ILE A 117 -3.46 6.55 17.19
CA ILE A 117 -3.23 7.56 16.14
C ILE A 117 -1.73 7.78 15.94
N ASP A 118 -0.94 7.86 17.02
CA ASP A 118 0.51 8.00 16.93
C ASP A 118 1.18 6.83 16.21
N ALA A 119 0.68 5.60 16.40
CA ALA A 119 1.18 4.44 15.67
C ALA A 119 0.94 4.58 14.16
N ALA A 120 -0.26 5.02 13.75
CA ALA A 120 -0.58 5.29 12.36
C ALA A 120 0.28 6.43 11.77
N ILE A 121 0.45 7.54 12.51
CA ILE A 121 1.29 8.67 12.07
C ILE A 121 2.76 8.25 11.93
N ASN A 122 3.28 7.48 12.88
CA ASN A 122 4.67 7.02 12.84
C ASN A 122 4.91 6.05 11.68
N ALA A 123 3.93 5.19 11.37
CA ALA A 123 3.98 4.31 10.21
C ALA A 123 4.02 5.10 8.89
N LEU A 124 3.18 6.13 8.77
CA LEU A 124 3.17 7.03 7.62
C LEU A 124 4.48 7.82 7.49
N LYS A 125 5.02 8.34 8.60
CA LYS A 125 6.34 9.01 8.62
C LYS A 125 7.47 8.08 8.19
N ALA A 126 7.46 6.83 8.64
CA ALA A 126 8.46 5.83 8.24
C ALA A 126 8.47 5.58 6.72
N ARG A 127 7.33 5.86 6.07
CA ARG A 127 7.13 5.74 4.62
C ARG A 127 7.16 7.09 3.90
N ARG A 128 7.67 8.14 4.56
CA ARG A 128 7.82 9.51 4.05
C ARG A 128 6.50 10.20 3.66
N VAL A 129 5.37 9.71 4.19
CA VAL A 129 4.08 10.39 4.06
C VAL A 129 3.97 11.42 5.18
N LEU A 130 3.89 12.70 4.80
CA LEU A 130 3.73 13.81 5.74
C LEU A 130 2.26 13.98 6.10
N VAL A 131 1.98 13.94 7.40
CA VAL A 131 0.64 14.18 7.96
C VAL A 131 0.74 15.38 8.88
N ARG A 132 -0.18 16.35 8.72
CA ARG A 132 -0.27 17.53 9.58
C ARG A 132 -1.65 17.60 10.24
N PRO A 133 -1.75 17.88 11.55
CA PRO A 133 -3.04 18.17 12.15
C PRO A 133 -3.63 19.42 11.51
N VAL A 134 -4.95 19.44 11.33
CA VAL A 134 -5.69 20.63 10.91
C VAL A 134 -6.08 21.40 12.16
N ASP A 135 -5.77 22.71 12.19
CA ASP A 135 -6.15 23.56 13.32
C ASP A 135 -7.66 23.56 13.51
N LYS A 136 -8.10 23.46 14.78
CA LYS A 136 -9.51 23.37 15.22
C LYS A 136 -10.26 24.69 14.99
N HIS A 137 -10.44 25.12 13.75
CA HIS A 137 -11.06 26.43 13.48
C HIS A 137 -12.42 26.41 12.82
N ASP A 138 -12.95 25.29 12.33
CA ASP A 138 -14.34 25.23 11.89
C ASP A 138 -14.88 23.79 11.92
N GLY A 139 -15.56 23.41 13.00
CA GLY A 139 -16.34 22.16 13.06
C GLY A 139 -16.14 21.32 14.33
N PRO A 140 -17.08 20.39 14.60
CA PRO A 140 -17.19 19.71 15.88
C PRO A 140 -15.94 18.88 16.19
N GLU A 141 -15.48 18.99 17.43
CA GLU A 141 -14.39 18.37 18.23
C GLU A 141 -13.52 17.20 17.74
N GLN A 142 -13.68 16.65 16.53
CA GLN A 142 -12.87 15.58 16.00
C GLN A 142 -11.54 16.09 15.46
N GLU A 143 -10.46 15.48 15.94
CA GLU A 143 -9.12 15.67 15.39
C GLU A 143 -9.11 15.24 13.91
N ARG A 144 -8.56 16.10 13.06
CA ARG A 144 -8.46 15.87 11.62
C ARG A 144 -7.05 16.13 11.15
N TRP A 145 -6.66 15.46 10.08
CA TRP A 145 -5.32 15.54 9.52
C TRP A 145 -5.35 15.87 8.04
N HIS A 146 -4.25 16.43 7.53
CA HIS A 146 -4.06 16.75 6.13
C HIS A 146 -2.77 16.11 5.62
N VAL A 147 -2.85 15.53 4.41
CA VAL A 147 -1.73 14.88 3.71
C VAL A 147 -1.39 15.71 2.47
N PRO A 148 -0.33 16.54 2.48
CA PRO A 148 -0.10 17.56 1.46
C PRO A 148 0.04 17.05 0.02
N ASP A 149 0.57 15.85 -0.17
CA ASP A 149 0.82 15.26 -1.50
C ASP A 149 -0.41 14.59 -2.11
N GLN A 150 -1.44 14.32 -1.32
CA GLN A 150 -2.74 13.86 -1.81
C GLN A 150 -3.68 15.04 -1.69
N ARG A 151 -4.24 15.54 -2.80
CA ARG A 151 -5.21 16.67 -2.84
C ARG A 151 -6.55 16.36 -2.14
N LEU A 152 -6.55 15.58 -1.06
CA LEU A 152 -7.70 15.14 -0.30
C LEU A 152 -8.08 16.19 0.73
N ALA A 153 -9.39 16.27 0.99
CA ALA A 153 -9.97 16.97 2.12
C ALA A 153 -9.36 16.44 3.45
N PRO A 154 -9.49 17.20 4.57
CA PRO A 154 -9.08 16.72 5.88
C PRO A 154 -9.61 15.31 6.16
N ILE A 155 -8.72 14.42 6.57
CA ILE A 155 -9.03 13.03 6.88
C ILE A 155 -9.29 12.86 8.38
N ASP A 156 -10.22 11.97 8.72
CA ASP A 156 -10.50 11.56 10.10
C ASP A 156 -9.55 10.46 10.59
N GLU A 157 -9.73 10.03 11.85
CA GLU A 157 -8.90 9.00 12.47
C GLU A 157 -8.92 7.67 11.71
N TRP A 158 -10.08 7.26 11.17
CA TRP A 158 -10.23 5.98 10.49
C TRP A 158 -9.56 6.01 9.12
N GLN A 159 -9.76 7.09 8.38
CA GLN A 159 -9.08 7.34 7.11
C GLN A 159 -7.56 7.42 7.28
N LEU A 160 -7.07 7.96 8.41
CA LEU A 160 -5.64 7.96 8.74
C LEU A 160 -5.09 6.55 8.97
N ARG A 161 -5.83 5.70 9.69
CA ARG A 161 -5.47 4.29 9.93
C ARG A 161 -5.53 3.47 8.66
N GLU A 162 -6.51 3.72 7.79
CA GLU A 162 -6.60 3.12 6.46
C GLU A 162 -5.41 3.50 5.59
N LEU A 163 -5.04 4.79 5.56
CA LEU A 163 -3.86 5.24 4.84
C LEU A 163 -2.58 4.60 5.39
N ALA A 164 -2.45 4.45 6.71
CA ALA A 164 -1.32 3.75 7.31
C ALA A 164 -1.26 2.28 6.90
N ASP A 165 -2.41 1.59 6.87
CA ASP A 165 -2.53 0.20 6.41
C ASP A 165 -2.17 0.08 4.92
N GLU A 166 -2.62 1.00 4.07
CA GLU A 166 -2.33 1.01 2.63
C GLU A 166 -0.85 1.21 2.33
N VAL A 167 -0.18 2.11 3.05
CA VAL A 167 1.22 2.45 2.80
C VAL A 167 2.18 1.40 3.41
N CYS A 168 1.71 0.64 4.40
CA CYS A 168 2.52 -0.35 5.12
C CYS A 168 2.25 -1.81 4.76
N GLY A 169 1.07 -2.14 4.24
CA GLY A 169 0.70 -3.45 3.70
C GLY A 169 1.36 -3.76 2.36
#